data_AF-A0AAQ1GN58-F1
#
_entry.id   AF-A0AAQ1GN58-F1
#
_cell.length_a   1.000
_cell.length_b   1.000
_cell.length_c   1.000
_cell.angle_alpha   90.00
_cell.angle_beta   90.00
_cell.angle_gamma   90.00
#
_symmetry.space_group_name_H-M   'P 1'
#
loop_
_entity.id
_entity.type
_entity.pdbx_description
1 polymer ?
#
loop_
_entity_poly.entity_id
_entity_poly.type
_entity_poly.pdbx_seq_one_letter_code
_entity_poly.pdbx_strand_id
1 'polypeptide(L)'
;MALSFHPTDEQCAPLEAALLGGNLKIKAFAGAGKTSTLQLLASAFGQRRGIYLAFNRDIAAAAARKFPMHVPARTIHAQAWGAADATLRRRGSLDAEPPHVLATRLGIGAVQVQSVTNRMVELVPFETGRIVADALGRFCRSADPQPEASHIVVDEKIDGADAAQLRHWLLPFVRRLWEESAAPRAHSAVTPDIVLKRWAMSAPLIDVDYILFDEAQDSDGVMLSVLARQWKRVRVANDFRFRGGDGNPFPDEDELRLLYVAITRAQHVLDISSMRSELLRLVTCGM
;
A
#
# COMPACT_ATOMS: atom_id res chain seq x y z
N MET A 1 -27.92 -12.34 11.24
CA MET A 1 -27.38 -12.33 12.62
C MET A 1 -27.74 -11.00 13.23
N ALA A 2 -28.25 -10.99 14.46
CA ALA A 2 -28.50 -9.75 15.19
C ALA A 2 -27.17 -9.04 15.47
N LEU A 3 -27.12 -7.73 15.25
CA LEU A 3 -25.97 -6.90 15.58
C LEU A 3 -25.72 -6.99 17.09
N SER A 4 -24.47 -7.18 17.51
CA SER A 4 -24.12 -7.34 18.93
C SER A 4 -24.13 -6.02 19.72
N PHE A 5 -24.50 -4.90 19.09
CA PHE A 5 -24.57 -3.58 19.68
C PHE A 5 -25.52 -2.67 18.88
N HIS A 6 -26.04 -1.62 19.52
CA HIS A 6 -26.83 -0.58 18.85
C HIS A 6 -25.86 0.41 18.16
N PRO A 7 -25.99 0.65 16.84
CA PRO A 7 -25.17 1.65 16.13
C PRO A 7 -25.35 3.05 16.73
N THR A 8 -24.28 3.84 16.78
CA THR A 8 -24.39 5.27 17.07
C THR A 8 -24.85 6.05 15.84
N ASP A 9 -25.30 7.29 16.02
CA ASP A 9 -25.72 8.17 14.91
C ASP A 9 -24.57 8.37 13.90
N GLU A 10 -23.34 8.46 14.38
CA GLU A 10 -22.13 8.55 13.54
C GLU A 10 -21.84 7.27 12.76
N GLN A 11 -22.32 6.11 13.21
CA GLN A 11 -22.22 4.83 12.49
C GLN A 11 -23.40 4.62 11.52
N CYS A 12 -24.55 5.23 11.78
CA CYS A 12 -25.71 5.23 10.89
C CYS A 12 -25.42 5.99 9.59
N ALA A 13 -24.73 7.13 9.65
CA ALA A 13 -24.45 7.94 8.45
C ALA A 13 -23.63 7.20 7.37
N PRO A 14 -22.49 6.52 7.69
CA PRO A 14 -21.80 5.65 6.74
C PRO A 14 -22.66 4.52 6.19
N LEU A 15 -23.55 3.96 7.02
CA LEU A 15 -24.44 2.88 6.61
C LEU A 15 -25.44 3.34 5.55
N GLU A 16 -26.12 4.46 5.78
CA GLU A 16 -27.04 5.05 4.80
C GLU A 16 -26.33 5.40 3.49
N ALA A 17 -25.15 6.03 3.57
CA ALA A 17 -24.34 6.37 2.40
C ALA A 17 -23.93 5.12 1.60
N ALA A 18 -23.54 4.04 2.28
CA ALA A 18 -23.13 2.80 1.65
C ALA A 18 -24.30 2.07 0.96
N LEU A 19 -25.52 2.16 1.50
CA LEU A 19 -26.72 1.57 0.90
C LEU A 19 -27.14 2.30 -0.39
N LEU A 20 -26.85 3.59 -0.52
CA LEU A 20 -27.04 4.37 -1.76
C LEU A 20 -26.05 3.95 -2.87
N GLY A 21 -24.99 3.23 -2.51
CA GLY A 21 -23.98 2.72 -3.43
C GLY A 21 -22.87 3.72 -3.77
N GLY A 22 -21.82 3.21 -4.43
CA GLY A 22 -20.60 3.95 -4.73
C GLY A 22 -19.46 3.63 -3.75
N ASN A 23 -18.36 4.38 -3.86
CA ASN A 23 -17.23 4.24 -2.96
C ASN A 23 -17.42 5.16 -1.76
N LEU A 24 -17.14 4.63 -0.57
CA LEU A 24 -17.23 5.38 0.68
C LEU A 24 -15.88 5.33 1.39
N LYS A 25 -15.40 6.50 1.81
CA LYS A 25 -14.35 6.61 2.81
C LYS A 25 -14.98 6.92 4.16
N ILE A 26 -14.55 6.23 5.20
CA ILE A 26 -14.94 6.52 6.58
C ILE A 26 -13.71 7.06 7.30
N LYS A 27 -13.76 8.32 7.72
CA LYS A 27 -12.74 8.88 8.62
C LYS A 27 -13.21 8.70 10.05
N ALA A 28 -12.41 7.99 10.85
CA ALA A 28 -12.64 7.90 12.28
C ALA A 28 -11.29 7.90 13.01
N PHE A 29 -11.25 8.49 14.19
CA PHE A 29 -10.07 8.50 15.04
C PHE A 29 -9.78 7.09 15.61
N ALA A 30 -8.59 6.90 16.16
CA ALA A 30 -8.26 5.68 16.89
C ALA A 30 -9.32 5.41 17.97
N GLY A 31 -9.81 4.17 18.05
CA GLY A 31 -10.86 3.79 19.00
C GLY A 31 -12.29 4.19 18.62
N ALA A 32 -12.51 4.95 17.55
CA ALA A 32 -13.85 5.41 17.12
C ALA A 32 -14.71 4.32 16.41
N GLY A 33 -14.36 3.04 16.58
CA GLY A 33 -15.19 1.93 16.12
C GLY A 33 -15.18 1.64 14.61
N LYS A 34 -14.14 2.02 13.85
CA LYS A 34 -14.01 1.75 12.40
C LYS A 34 -14.37 0.32 12.01
N THR A 35 -13.69 -0.66 12.63
CA THR A 35 -13.92 -2.09 12.35
C THR A 35 -15.35 -2.52 12.67
N SER A 36 -15.94 -1.98 13.75
CA SER A 36 -17.33 -2.24 14.12
C SER A 36 -18.30 -1.66 13.08
N THR A 37 -18.03 -0.45 12.58
CA THR A 37 -18.80 0.15 11.48
C THR A 37 -18.72 -0.68 10.20
N LEU A 38 -17.54 -1.21 9.85
CA LEU A 38 -17.38 -2.11 8.71
C LEU A 38 -18.17 -3.43 8.90
N GLN A 39 -18.30 -3.93 10.14
CA GLN A 39 -19.15 -5.09 10.46
C GLN A 39 -20.64 -4.78 10.29
N LEU A 40 -21.08 -3.57 10.69
CA LEU A 40 -22.44 -3.10 10.45
C LEU A 40 -22.75 -3.10 8.95
N LEU A 41 -21.84 -2.55 8.13
CA LEU A 41 -21.96 -2.52 6.68
C LEU A 41 -22.06 -3.93 6.08
N ALA A 42 -21.14 -4.82 6.46
CA ALA A 42 -21.18 -6.21 6.02
C ALA A 42 -22.51 -6.89 6.35
N SER A 43 -23.06 -6.64 7.54
CA SER A 43 -24.34 -7.20 7.96
C SER A 43 -25.53 -6.62 7.17
N ALA A 44 -25.50 -5.32 6.89
CA ALA A 44 -26.55 -4.62 6.16
C ALA A 44 -26.58 -4.97 4.66
N PHE A 45 -25.44 -5.34 4.07
CA PHE A 45 -25.36 -5.80 2.69
C PHE A 45 -25.91 -7.23 2.48
N GLY A 46 -26.39 -7.89 3.54
CA GLY A 46 -27.19 -9.10 3.44
C GLY A 46 -26.35 -10.33 3.08
N GLN A 47 -26.55 -10.89 1.89
CA GLN A 47 -25.83 -12.07 1.39
C GLN A 47 -24.89 -11.77 0.21
N ARG A 48 -24.67 -10.48 -0.08
CA ARG A 48 -23.69 -10.05 -1.08
C ARG A 48 -22.31 -10.58 -0.72
N ARG A 49 -21.56 -11.05 -1.72
CA ARG A 49 -20.20 -11.57 -1.51
C ARG A 49 -19.27 -10.40 -1.24
N GLY A 50 -18.72 -10.33 -0.03
CA GLY A 50 -17.79 -9.27 0.37
C GLY A 50 -16.38 -9.81 0.60
N ILE A 51 -15.43 -8.90 0.81
CA ILE A 51 -14.15 -9.22 1.44
C ILE A 51 -13.78 -8.12 2.42
N TYR A 52 -13.25 -8.50 3.57
CA TYR A 52 -12.62 -7.58 4.50
C TYR A 52 -11.10 -7.70 4.36
N LEU A 53 -10.46 -6.57 4.10
CA LEU A 53 -9.02 -6.43 3.96
C LEU A 53 -8.49 -5.53 5.08
N ALA A 54 -7.43 -5.98 5.74
CA ALA A 54 -6.74 -5.20 6.77
C ALA A 54 -5.23 -5.16 6.52
N PHE A 55 -4.58 -4.17 7.13
CA PHE A 55 -3.12 -4.03 7.06
C PHE A 55 -2.38 -5.13 7.82
N ASN A 56 -2.79 -5.43 9.06
CA ASN A 56 -2.09 -6.38 9.92
C ASN A 56 -2.87 -7.69 10.15
N ARG A 57 -2.15 -8.73 10.57
CA ARG A 57 -2.69 -10.08 10.77
C ARG A 57 -3.66 -10.14 11.95
N ASP A 58 -3.40 -9.41 13.02
CA ASP A 58 -4.21 -9.47 14.24
C ASP A 58 -5.60 -8.85 14.05
N ILE A 59 -5.69 -7.72 13.33
CA ILE A 59 -6.93 -7.08 12.91
C ILE A 59 -7.70 -8.03 11.99
N ALA A 60 -7.04 -8.62 10.99
CA ALA A 60 -7.69 -9.59 10.10
C ALA A 60 -8.24 -10.81 10.87
N ALA A 61 -7.47 -11.36 11.81
CA ALA A 61 -7.89 -12.50 12.63
C ALA A 61 -9.02 -12.14 13.60
N ALA A 62 -8.99 -10.94 14.19
CA ALA A 62 -10.07 -10.44 15.03
C ALA A 62 -11.36 -10.23 14.23
N ALA A 63 -11.26 -9.67 13.03
CA ALA A 63 -12.37 -9.50 12.10
C ALA A 63 -12.94 -10.84 11.64
N ALA A 64 -12.09 -11.83 11.32
CA ALA A 64 -12.55 -13.15 10.85
C ALA A 64 -13.50 -13.87 11.82
N ARG A 65 -13.40 -13.57 13.12
CA ARG A 65 -14.30 -14.13 14.16
C ARG A 65 -15.66 -13.42 14.25
N LYS A 66 -15.76 -12.21 13.71
CA LYS A 66 -16.92 -11.32 13.89
C LYS A 66 -17.68 -11.06 12.58
N PHE A 67 -16.99 -11.13 11.44
CA PHE A 67 -17.60 -10.90 10.13
C PHE A 67 -18.45 -12.10 9.68
N PRO A 68 -19.49 -11.88 8.86
CA PRO A 68 -20.28 -12.95 8.27
C PRO A 68 -19.45 -13.91 7.41
N MET A 69 -19.85 -15.18 7.30
CA MET A 69 -19.11 -16.19 6.52
C MET A 69 -18.92 -15.83 5.04
N HIS A 70 -19.85 -15.07 4.44
CA HIS A 70 -19.75 -14.58 3.06
C HIS A 70 -18.84 -13.35 2.90
N VAL A 71 -18.19 -12.90 3.99
CA VAL A 71 -17.22 -11.79 4.02
C VAL A 71 -15.91 -12.26 4.69
N PRO A 72 -15.09 -13.06 4.01
CA PRO A 72 -13.80 -13.48 4.55
C PRO A 72 -12.92 -12.28 4.89
N ALA A 73 -12.31 -12.32 6.07
CA ALA A 73 -11.35 -11.32 6.55
C ALA A 73 -9.91 -11.82 6.42
N ARG A 74 -9.06 -11.03 5.76
CA ARG A 74 -7.63 -11.36 5.54
C ARG A 74 -6.80 -10.11 5.31
N THR A 75 -5.48 -10.23 5.36
CA THR A 75 -4.60 -9.14 4.91
C THR A 75 -4.51 -9.11 3.39
N ILE A 76 -4.09 -7.96 2.83
CA ILE A 76 -3.82 -7.87 1.38
C ILE A 76 -2.71 -8.84 0.96
N HIS A 77 -1.65 -8.98 1.77
CA HIS A 77 -0.62 -10.00 1.51
C HIS A 77 -1.19 -11.41 1.50
N ALA A 78 -2.09 -11.77 2.42
CA ALA A 78 -2.73 -13.08 2.43
C ALA A 78 -3.65 -13.30 1.22
N GLN A 79 -4.33 -12.24 0.75
CA GLN A 79 -5.10 -12.28 -0.49
C GLN A 79 -4.19 -12.53 -1.70
N ALA A 80 -3.07 -11.80 -1.81
CA ALA A 80 -2.08 -11.99 -2.85
C ALA A 80 -1.47 -13.40 -2.81
N TRP A 81 -1.15 -13.90 -1.61
CA TRP A 81 -0.61 -15.24 -1.40
C TRP A 81 -1.58 -16.32 -1.87
N GLY A 82 -2.88 -16.17 -1.58
CA GLY A 82 -3.91 -17.09 -2.03
C GLY A 82 -4.06 -17.15 -3.56
N ALA A 83 -3.79 -16.02 -4.24
CA ALA A 83 -3.84 -15.91 -5.69
C ALA A 83 -2.52 -16.31 -6.39
N ALA A 84 -1.42 -16.46 -5.63
CA ALA A 84 -0.11 -16.79 -6.17
C ALA A 84 -0.03 -18.23 -6.68
N ASP A 85 0.72 -18.42 -7.76
CA ASP A 85 0.96 -19.74 -8.33
C ASP A 85 1.73 -20.65 -7.35
N ALA A 86 1.62 -21.97 -7.54
CA ALA A 86 2.24 -22.94 -6.64
C ALA A 86 3.78 -22.87 -6.63
N THR A 87 4.41 -22.41 -7.71
CA THR A 87 5.88 -22.30 -7.78
C THR A 87 6.37 -21.15 -6.90
N LEU A 88 5.66 -20.02 -6.94
CA LEU A 88 5.97 -18.85 -6.10
C LEU A 88 5.73 -19.15 -4.62
N ARG A 89 4.63 -19.81 -4.27
CA ARG A 89 4.32 -20.16 -2.87
C ARG A 89 5.36 -21.08 -2.24
N ARG A 90 5.89 -22.08 -2.97
CA ARG A 90 6.94 -22.98 -2.44
C ARG A 90 8.22 -22.24 -2.06
N ARG A 91 8.52 -21.13 -2.75
CA ARG A 91 9.70 -20.30 -2.47
C ARG A 91 9.55 -19.43 -1.21
N GLY A 92 8.34 -19.31 -0.66
CA GLY A 92 8.09 -18.60 0.59
C GLY A 92 8.65 -19.27 1.83
N SER A 93 8.91 -20.58 1.75
CA SER A 93 9.46 -21.39 2.84
C SER A 93 10.98 -21.52 2.75
N LEU A 94 11.62 -20.88 1.78
CA LEU A 94 13.07 -20.88 1.64
C LEU A 94 13.69 -19.79 2.53
N ASP A 95 14.88 -20.05 3.02
CA ASP A 95 15.63 -19.06 3.79
C ASP A 95 16.07 -17.89 2.91
N ALA A 96 15.95 -16.69 3.47
CA ALA A 96 16.45 -15.49 2.81
C ALA A 96 17.98 -15.55 2.71
N GLU A 97 18.50 -15.20 1.53
CA GLU A 97 19.94 -15.12 1.31
C GLU A 97 20.54 -13.98 2.17
N PRO A 98 21.58 -14.25 2.98
CA PRO A 98 22.22 -13.20 3.77
C PRO A 98 22.81 -12.09 2.88
N PRO A 99 22.80 -10.81 3.33
CA PRO A 99 23.24 -9.68 2.49
C PRO A 99 24.65 -9.83 1.89
N HIS A 100 25.61 -10.36 2.65
CA HIS A 100 26.97 -10.56 2.15
C HIS A 100 27.05 -11.64 1.06
N VAL A 101 26.27 -12.72 1.17
CA VAL A 101 26.18 -13.77 0.14
C VAL A 101 25.53 -13.22 -1.12
N LEU A 102 24.44 -12.46 -0.96
CA LEU A 102 23.75 -11.75 -2.04
C LEU A 102 24.72 -10.83 -2.79
N ALA A 103 25.50 -10.02 -2.07
CA ALA A 103 26.50 -9.13 -2.67
C ALA A 103 27.55 -9.91 -3.46
N THR A 104 28.12 -10.98 -2.88
CA THR A 104 29.08 -11.84 -3.59
C THR A 104 28.48 -12.46 -4.86
N ARG A 105 27.26 -13.01 -4.78
CA ARG A 105 26.58 -13.65 -5.91
C ARG A 105 26.25 -12.65 -7.03
N LEU A 106 25.88 -11.43 -6.66
CA LEU A 106 25.63 -10.35 -7.61
C LEU A 106 26.93 -9.70 -8.15
N GLY A 107 28.09 -10.05 -7.60
CA GLY A 107 29.38 -9.47 -7.99
C GLY A 107 29.61 -8.07 -7.45
N ILE A 108 28.96 -7.71 -6.34
CA ILE A 108 29.06 -6.41 -5.69
C ILE A 108 30.22 -6.47 -4.70
N GLY A 109 31.34 -5.84 -5.07
CA GLY A 109 32.51 -5.70 -4.21
C GLY A 109 32.35 -4.62 -3.15
N ALA A 110 33.41 -4.43 -2.36
CA ALA A 110 33.53 -3.26 -1.50
C ALA A 110 33.63 -1.98 -2.34
N VAL A 111 33.02 -0.90 -1.86
CA VAL A 111 33.00 0.40 -2.57
C VAL A 111 33.46 1.50 -1.63
N GLN A 112 34.36 2.33 -2.12
CA GLN A 112 34.80 3.52 -1.40
C GLN A 112 33.86 4.68 -1.72
N VAL A 113 33.34 5.31 -0.68
CA VAL A 113 32.51 6.52 -0.77
C VAL A 113 33.03 7.58 0.18
N GLN A 114 32.84 8.84 -0.18
CA GLN A 114 33.16 9.98 0.66
C GLN A 114 32.01 10.26 1.64
N SER A 115 32.34 10.48 2.90
CA SER A 115 31.38 10.96 3.90
C SER A 115 31.16 12.47 3.79
N VAL A 116 30.08 12.98 4.40
CA VAL A 116 29.84 14.41 4.60
C VAL A 116 30.94 15.12 5.41
N THR A 117 31.83 14.36 6.07
CA THR A 117 33.00 14.86 6.78
C THR A 117 34.30 14.76 5.97
N ASN A 118 34.19 14.55 4.65
CA ASN A 118 35.31 14.38 3.71
C ASN A 118 36.26 13.24 4.06
N ARG A 119 35.76 12.18 4.71
CA ARG A 119 36.52 10.96 4.98
C ARG A 119 36.12 9.88 3.99
N MET A 120 37.09 9.16 3.45
CA MET A 120 36.80 7.95 2.69
C MET A 120 36.31 6.86 3.64
N VAL A 121 35.17 6.28 3.31
CA VAL A 121 34.52 5.19 4.04
C VAL A 121 34.34 4.04 3.05
N GLU A 122 34.71 2.84 3.48
CA GLU A 122 34.46 1.63 2.72
C GLU A 122 33.08 1.07 3.08
N LEU A 123 32.24 0.86 2.07
CA LEU A 123 31.04 0.05 2.17
C LEU A 123 31.40 -1.41 1.89
N VAL A 124 31.30 -2.26 2.91
CA VAL A 124 31.63 -3.68 2.78
C VAL A 124 30.48 -4.46 2.10
N PRO A 125 30.73 -5.67 1.56
CA PRO A 125 29.70 -6.45 0.84
C PRO A 125 28.39 -6.66 1.62
N PHE A 126 28.46 -6.79 2.95
CA PHE A 126 27.26 -6.86 3.77
C PHE A 126 26.37 -5.60 3.63
N GLU A 127 26.97 -4.42 3.62
CA GLU A 127 26.25 -3.15 3.55
C GLU A 127 25.67 -2.93 2.15
N THR A 128 26.45 -3.15 1.09
CA THR A 128 25.97 -3.01 -0.29
C THR A 128 24.87 -4.03 -0.61
N GLY A 129 25.03 -5.27 -0.15
CA GLY A 129 23.99 -6.30 -0.25
C GLY A 129 22.71 -5.93 0.50
N ARG A 130 22.84 -5.33 1.69
CA ARG A 130 21.69 -4.86 2.47
C ARG A 130 20.96 -3.72 1.77
N ILE A 131 21.70 -2.75 1.21
CA ILE A 131 21.11 -1.65 0.44
C ILE A 131 20.29 -2.19 -0.74
N VAL A 132 20.82 -3.19 -1.47
CA VAL A 132 20.13 -3.81 -2.62
C VAL A 132 18.87 -4.55 -2.17
N ALA A 133 18.95 -5.37 -1.11
CA ALA A 133 17.80 -6.10 -0.57
C ALA A 133 16.70 -5.16 -0.06
N ASP A 134 17.08 -4.12 0.69
CA ASP A 134 16.15 -3.12 1.20
C ASP A 134 15.51 -2.31 0.05
N ALA A 135 16.28 -1.97 -0.98
CA ALA A 135 15.76 -1.28 -2.16
C ALA A 135 14.72 -2.12 -2.92
N LEU A 136 14.96 -3.43 -3.05
CA LEU A 136 13.96 -4.35 -3.59
C LEU A 136 12.68 -4.34 -2.74
N GLY A 137 12.80 -4.39 -1.41
CA GLY A 137 11.67 -4.33 -0.49
C GLY A 137 10.86 -3.03 -0.66
N ARG A 138 11.54 -1.87 -0.75
CA ARG A 138 10.89 -0.57 -1.00
C ARG A 138 10.18 -0.54 -2.34
N PHE A 139 10.80 -1.06 -3.41
CA PHE A 139 10.15 -1.20 -4.71
C PHE A 139 8.90 -2.10 -4.65
N CYS A 140 8.96 -3.19 -3.89
CA CYS A 140 7.81 -4.09 -3.74
C CYS A 140 6.64 -3.42 -3.01
N ARG A 141 6.90 -2.42 -2.16
CA ARG A 141 5.88 -1.61 -1.46
C ARG A 141 5.43 -0.37 -2.26
N SER A 142 6.13 0.02 -3.32
CA SER A 142 5.74 1.15 -4.17
C SER A 142 4.72 0.76 -5.26
N ALA A 143 4.09 1.77 -5.86
CA ALA A 143 3.22 1.57 -7.03
C ALA A 143 4.01 1.53 -8.37
N ASP A 144 5.33 1.70 -8.33
CA ASP A 144 6.14 1.90 -9.53
C ASP A 144 6.25 0.62 -10.37
N PRO A 145 6.31 0.72 -11.70
CA PRO A 145 6.31 -0.46 -12.57
C PRO A 145 7.66 -1.20 -12.57
N GLN A 146 8.74 -0.55 -12.17
CA GLN A 146 10.10 -1.10 -12.14
C GLN A 146 10.93 -0.48 -11.01
N PRO A 147 12.04 -1.13 -10.59
CA PRO A 147 12.96 -0.51 -9.66
C PRO A 147 13.58 0.78 -10.23
N GLU A 148 13.60 1.80 -9.39
CA GLU A 148 14.15 3.13 -9.66
C GLU A 148 15.14 3.56 -8.57
N ALA A 149 16.02 4.50 -8.88
CA ALA A 149 17.06 4.97 -7.96
C ALA A 149 16.50 5.55 -6.64
N SER A 150 15.27 6.08 -6.66
CA SER A 150 14.53 6.57 -5.48
C SER A 150 14.29 5.48 -4.42
N HIS A 151 14.27 4.21 -4.81
CA HIS A 151 14.12 3.09 -3.87
C HIS A 151 15.43 2.76 -3.11
N ILE A 152 16.55 3.28 -3.59
CA ILE A 152 17.87 3.04 -3.00
C ILE A 152 18.13 4.15 -1.98
N VAL A 153 17.95 3.80 -0.71
CA VAL A 153 18.26 4.69 0.40
C VAL A 153 19.72 4.47 0.78
N VAL A 154 20.47 5.57 0.77
CA VAL A 154 21.87 5.64 1.17
C VAL A 154 21.92 6.44 2.47
N ASP A 155 22.81 6.05 3.39
CA ASP A 155 22.99 6.72 4.68
C ASP A 155 23.32 8.21 4.45
N GLU A 156 22.67 9.11 5.20
CA GLU A 156 22.83 10.56 5.10
C GLU A 156 24.25 11.03 5.47
N LYS A 157 25.05 10.18 6.10
CA LYS A 157 26.47 10.43 6.36
C LYS A 157 27.34 10.34 5.11
N ILE A 158 26.85 9.79 4.01
CA ILE A 158 27.56 9.75 2.72
C ILE A 158 27.31 11.07 1.99
N ASP A 159 28.36 11.62 1.38
CA ASP A 159 28.28 12.84 0.58
C ASP A 159 27.19 12.74 -0.49
N GLY A 160 26.51 13.85 -0.78
CA GLY A 160 25.37 13.85 -1.70
C GLY A 160 25.72 13.39 -3.12
N ALA A 161 26.91 13.74 -3.63
CA ALA A 161 27.35 13.34 -4.95
C ALA A 161 27.65 11.83 -5.01
N ASP A 162 28.37 11.32 -4.00
CA ASP A 162 28.68 9.89 -3.89
C ASP A 162 27.43 9.06 -3.63
N ALA A 163 26.49 9.56 -2.82
CA ALA A 163 25.21 8.91 -2.61
C ALA A 163 24.39 8.84 -3.91
N ALA A 164 24.43 9.87 -4.76
CA ALA A 164 23.77 9.84 -6.07
C ALA A 164 24.43 8.82 -7.02
N GLN A 165 25.77 8.80 -7.06
CA GLN A 165 26.53 7.82 -7.85
C GLN A 165 26.29 6.40 -7.38
N LEU A 166 26.29 6.16 -6.06
CA LEU A 166 26.03 4.86 -5.46
C LEU A 166 24.63 4.35 -5.81
N ARG A 167 23.60 5.21 -5.78
CA ARG A 167 22.25 4.84 -6.23
C ARG A 167 22.25 4.42 -7.70
N HIS A 168 22.90 5.19 -8.56
CA HIS A 168 22.97 4.87 -9.99
C HIS A 168 23.70 3.55 -10.24
N TRP A 169 24.80 3.31 -9.54
CA TRP A 169 25.60 2.09 -9.65
C TRP A 169 24.89 0.86 -9.08
N LEU A 170 24.13 0.99 -7.98
CA LEU A 170 23.42 -0.12 -7.36
C LEU A 170 22.12 -0.51 -8.10
N LEU A 171 21.52 0.39 -8.88
CA LEU A 171 20.23 0.18 -9.53
C LEU A 171 20.17 -1.06 -10.46
N PRO A 172 21.16 -1.34 -11.31
CA PRO A 172 21.17 -2.56 -12.13
C PRO A 172 21.11 -3.85 -11.30
N PHE A 173 21.73 -3.86 -10.11
CA PHE A 173 21.71 -5.02 -9.21
C PHE A 173 20.34 -5.23 -8.56
N VAL A 174 19.66 -4.14 -8.18
CA VAL A 174 18.26 -4.20 -7.69
C VAL A 174 17.32 -4.73 -8.78
N ARG A 175 17.50 -4.28 -10.03
CA ARG A 175 16.71 -4.76 -11.18
C ARG A 175 16.94 -6.24 -11.46
N ARG A 176 18.20 -6.67 -11.48
CA ARG A 176 18.55 -8.09 -11.62
C ARG A 176 17.95 -8.92 -10.50
N LEU A 177 18.04 -8.47 -9.25
CA LEU A 177 17.45 -9.19 -8.12
C LEU A 177 15.93 -9.29 -8.24
N TRP A 178 15.25 -8.23 -8.70
CA TRP A 178 13.81 -8.28 -8.99
C TRP A 178 13.48 -9.32 -10.08
N GLU A 179 14.22 -9.33 -11.19
CA GLU A 179 14.03 -10.30 -12.29
C GLU A 179 14.20 -11.74 -11.79
N GLU A 180 15.24 -12.00 -11.01
CA GLU A 180 15.49 -13.30 -10.38
C GLU A 180 14.35 -13.67 -9.40
N SER A 181 13.91 -12.74 -8.56
CA SER A 181 12.79 -12.97 -7.64
C SER A 181 11.47 -13.25 -8.38
N ALA A 182 11.21 -12.55 -9.48
CA ALA A 182 9.98 -12.67 -10.25
C ALA A 182 9.96 -13.88 -11.21
N ALA A 183 11.11 -14.50 -11.50
CA ALA A 183 11.20 -15.62 -12.43
C ALA A 183 10.45 -16.88 -11.90
N PRO A 184 9.65 -17.57 -12.74
CA PRO A 184 8.88 -18.75 -12.34
C PRO A 184 9.71 -19.95 -11.83
N ARG A 185 10.99 -20.03 -12.23
CA ARG A 185 11.89 -21.15 -11.92
C ARG A 185 13.12 -20.73 -11.10
N ALA A 186 13.10 -19.58 -10.45
CA ALA A 186 14.21 -19.19 -9.60
C ALA A 186 14.25 -19.99 -8.29
N HIS A 187 15.46 -20.13 -7.74
CA HIS A 187 15.73 -20.86 -6.50
C HIS A 187 15.81 -19.95 -5.27
N SER A 188 15.70 -18.63 -5.45
CA SER A 188 15.74 -17.66 -4.35
C SER A 188 14.43 -17.66 -3.57
N ALA A 189 14.53 -17.40 -2.26
CA ALA A 189 13.38 -17.15 -1.42
C ALA A 189 12.55 -15.97 -1.94
N VAL A 190 11.24 -16.02 -1.70
CA VAL A 190 10.34 -14.89 -1.99
C VAL A 190 9.67 -14.42 -0.73
N THR A 191 9.74 -13.12 -0.50
CA THR A 191 9.06 -12.46 0.60
C THR A 191 7.58 -12.24 0.25
N PRO A 192 6.71 -12.06 1.26
CA PRO A 192 5.33 -11.66 1.02
C PRO A 192 5.20 -10.38 0.16
N ASP A 193 6.14 -9.44 0.30
CA ASP A 193 6.18 -8.20 -0.49
C ASP A 193 6.41 -8.47 -1.99
N ILE A 194 7.31 -9.41 -2.34
CA ILE A 194 7.52 -9.83 -3.74
C ILE A 194 6.23 -10.43 -4.32
N VAL A 195 5.56 -11.29 -3.56
CA VAL A 195 4.31 -11.93 -3.99
C VAL A 195 3.21 -10.89 -4.20
N LEU A 196 3.07 -9.97 -3.26
CA LEU A 196 2.13 -8.85 -3.38
C LEU A 196 2.45 -7.97 -4.60
N LYS A 197 3.73 -7.62 -4.84
CA LYS A 197 4.12 -6.83 -6.00
C LYS A 197 3.79 -7.51 -7.32
N ARG A 198 4.13 -8.80 -7.45
CA ARG A 198 3.80 -9.59 -8.65
C ARG A 198 2.29 -9.67 -8.88
N TRP A 199 1.52 -9.95 -7.82
CA TRP A 199 0.08 -9.99 -7.90
C TRP A 199 -0.50 -8.62 -8.29
N ALA A 200 0.00 -7.52 -7.72
CA ALA A 200 -0.44 -6.18 -8.08
C ALA A 200 -0.16 -5.84 -9.56
N MET A 201 1.01 -6.26 -10.07
CA MET A 201 1.40 -6.08 -11.47
C MET A 201 0.58 -6.92 -12.45
N SER A 202 -0.07 -8.01 -12.01
CA SER A 202 -1.01 -8.76 -12.86
C SER A 202 -2.37 -8.06 -13.00
N ALA A 203 -2.51 -6.84 -12.50
CA ALA A 203 -3.75 -6.04 -12.51
C ALA A 203 -4.99 -6.85 -12.08
N PRO A 204 -4.96 -7.43 -10.86
CA PRO A 204 -5.96 -8.41 -10.45
C PRO A 204 -7.30 -7.73 -10.25
N LEU A 205 -8.38 -8.44 -10.57
CA LEU A 205 -9.74 -8.09 -10.15
C LEU A 205 -10.16 -9.06 -9.04
N ILE A 206 -10.62 -8.52 -7.91
CA ILE A 206 -11.17 -9.29 -6.81
C ILE A 206 -12.66 -9.50 -7.09
N ASP A 207 -13.07 -10.74 -7.40
CA ASP A 207 -14.46 -11.10 -7.73
C ASP A 207 -15.36 -11.10 -6.49
N VAL A 208 -15.72 -9.91 -6.03
CA VAL A 208 -16.64 -9.66 -4.91
C VAL A 208 -17.52 -8.47 -5.24
N ASP A 209 -18.69 -8.40 -4.60
CA ASP A 209 -19.64 -7.31 -4.77
C ASP A 209 -19.16 -6.02 -4.07
N TYR A 210 -18.39 -6.16 -2.99
CA TYR A 210 -17.80 -5.03 -2.25
C TYR A 210 -16.53 -5.41 -1.49
N ILE A 211 -15.68 -4.41 -1.25
CA ILE A 211 -14.45 -4.52 -0.46
C ILE A 211 -14.57 -3.58 0.73
N LEU A 212 -14.35 -4.11 1.93
CA LEU A 212 -14.19 -3.33 3.16
C LEU A 212 -12.71 -3.29 3.49
N PHE A 213 -12.14 -2.08 3.56
CA PHE A 213 -10.73 -1.89 3.83
C PHE A 213 -10.51 -1.11 5.11
N ASP A 214 -9.77 -1.72 6.05
CA ASP A 214 -9.49 -1.16 7.36
C ASP A 214 -8.01 -0.75 7.47
N GLU A 215 -7.75 0.27 8.29
CA GLU A 215 -6.43 0.91 8.45
C GLU A 215 -5.78 1.34 7.12
N ALA A 216 -6.60 1.93 6.25
CA ALA A 216 -6.16 2.41 4.94
C ALA A 216 -5.04 3.47 5.00
N GLN A 217 -4.92 4.19 6.12
CA GLN A 217 -3.83 5.16 6.32
C GLN A 217 -2.46 4.52 6.46
N ASP A 218 -2.38 3.26 6.90
CA ASP A 218 -1.12 2.53 7.10
C ASP A 218 -0.71 1.76 5.83
N SER A 219 -1.41 1.97 4.72
CA SER A 219 -1.26 1.18 3.51
C SER A 219 -0.19 1.71 2.57
N ASP A 220 0.67 0.80 2.10
CA ASP A 220 1.72 1.14 1.16
C ASP A 220 1.19 1.37 -0.27
N GLY A 221 1.98 2.03 -1.09
CA GLY A 221 1.64 2.40 -2.48
C GLY A 221 1.21 1.20 -3.34
N VAL A 222 1.82 0.02 -3.16
CA VAL A 222 1.45 -1.19 -3.88
C VAL A 222 0.02 -1.64 -3.55
N MET A 223 -0.37 -1.60 -2.28
CA MET A 223 -1.71 -2.00 -1.81
C MET A 223 -2.77 -1.05 -2.34
N LEU A 224 -2.53 0.25 -2.20
CA LEU A 224 -3.40 1.29 -2.74
C LEU A 224 -3.54 1.16 -4.26
N SER A 225 -2.48 0.76 -4.97
CA SER A 225 -2.54 0.51 -6.41
C SER A 225 -3.48 -0.65 -6.77
N VAL A 226 -3.54 -1.71 -5.97
CA VAL A 226 -4.46 -2.83 -6.18
C VAL A 226 -5.90 -2.38 -5.96
N LEU A 227 -6.16 -1.75 -4.81
CA LEU A 227 -7.49 -1.28 -4.43
C LEU A 227 -8.04 -0.25 -5.43
N ALA A 228 -7.20 0.68 -5.86
CA ALA A 228 -7.51 1.65 -6.91
C ALA A 228 -8.04 1.00 -8.20
N ARG A 229 -7.53 -0.17 -8.56
CA ARG A 229 -7.94 -0.88 -9.78
C ARG A 229 -9.27 -1.61 -9.63
N GLN A 230 -9.76 -1.78 -8.40
CA GLN A 230 -11.05 -2.43 -8.14
C GLN A 230 -12.23 -1.47 -8.37
N TRP A 231 -11.97 -0.17 -8.49
CA TRP A 231 -13.01 0.86 -8.50
C TRP A 231 -13.30 1.39 -9.92
N LYS A 232 -14.37 0.88 -10.53
CA LYS A 232 -14.84 1.38 -11.84
C LYS A 232 -15.40 2.81 -11.76
N ARG A 233 -16.01 3.19 -10.64
CA ARG A 233 -16.53 4.54 -10.36
C ARG A 233 -16.10 4.95 -8.97
N VAL A 234 -15.65 6.19 -8.80
CA VAL A 234 -15.33 6.79 -7.50
C VAL A 234 -16.27 7.97 -7.27
N ARG A 235 -16.99 7.97 -6.15
CA ARG A 235 -17.77 9.12 -5.67
C ARG A 235 -17.05 9.68 -4.46
N VAL A 236 -16.75 10.98 -4.49
CA VAL A 236 -16.06 11.65 -3.39
C VAL A 236 -17.11 12.42 -2.59
N ALA A 237 -17.39 11.96 -1.37
CA ALA A 237 -18.36 12.58 -0.47
C ALA A 237 -17.81 13.88 0.13
N ASN A 238 -18.68 14.78 0.61
CA ASN A 238 -18.29 16.13 1.06
C ASN A 238 -17.63 16.16 2.46
N ASP A 239 -16.91 15.11 2.86
CA ASP A 239 -16.25 14.97 4.17
C ASP A 239 -14.73 15.25 4.12
N PHE A 240 -14.24 15.75 2.99
CA PHE A 240 -12.87 16.23 2.87
C PHE A 240 -12.68 17.55 3.60
N ARG A 241 -11.60 17.64 4.38
CA ARG A 241 -11.27 18.87 5.10
C ARG A 241 -10.48 19.78 4.16
N PHE A 242 -11.18 20.70 3.53
CA PHE A 242 -10.54 21.64 2.60
C PHE A 242 -9.76 22.78 3.27
N ARG A 243 -9.58 22.70 4.58
CA ARG A 243 -8.85 23.65 5.43
C ARG A 243 -8.08 22.86 6.47
N GLY A 244 -6.90 23.34 6.80
CA GLY A 244 -6.04 22.71 7.78
C GLY A 244 -6.56 22.91 9.20
N GLY A 245 -6.21 21.97 10.08
CA GLY A 245 -6.69 21.95 11.46
C GLY A 245 -6.29 23.19 12.30
N ASP A 246 -5.31 23.96 11.82
CA ASP A 246 -4.76 25.19 12.37
C ASP A 246 -5.36 26.47 11.77
N GLY A 247 -6.40 26.35 10.93
CA GLY A 247 -6.99 27.48 10.21
C GLY A 247 -6.31 27.79 8.87
N ASN A 248 -5.37 26.93 8.44
CA ASN A 248 -4.76 27.03 7.11
C ASN A 248 -5.87 26.97 6.02
N PRO A 249 -5.86 27.89 5.03
CA PRO A 249 -6.84 27.87 3.94
C PRO A 249 -6.72 26.64 3.04
N PHE A 250 -5.65 25.86 3.16
CA PHE A 250 -5.40 24.64 2.41
C PHE A 250 -5.55 23.38 3.29
N PRO A 251 -5.91 22.22 2.70
CA PRO A 251 -5.93 20.94 3.41
C PRO A 251 -4.54 20.53 3.88
N ASP A 252 -4.50 19.76 4.96
CA ASP A 252 -3.28 19.11 5.45
C ASP A 252 -2.67 18.21 4.35
N GLU A 253 -1.36 17.93 4.40
CA GLU A 253 -0.68 17.14 3.38
C GLU A 253 -1.26 15.72 3.23
N ASP A 254 -1.65 15.09 4.34
CA ASP A 254 -2.30 13.78 4.34
C ASP A 254 -3.69 13.83 3.69
N GLU A 255 -4.41 14.93 3.88
CA GLU A 255 -5.72 15.17 3.29
C GLU A 255 -5.61 15.46 1.78
N LEU A 256 -4.56 16.17 1.36
CA LEU A 256 -4.21 16.38 -0.05
C LEU A 256 -3.80 15.09 -0.75
N ARG A 257 -2.90 14.29 -0.14
CA ARG A 257 -2.50 12.98 -0.68
C ARG A 257 -3.71 12.07 -0.84
N LEU A 258 -4.62 12.10 0.13
CA LEU A 258 -5.86 11.35 0.09
C LEU A 258 -6.81 11.84 -1.01
N LEU A 259 -6.99 13.15 -1.14
CA LEU A 259 -7.85 13.75 -2.18
C LEU A 259 -7.29 13.43 -3.56
N TYR A 260 -5.97 13.53 -3.73
CA TYR A 260 -5.25 13.10 -4.91
C TYR A 260 -5.52 11.63 -5.22
N VAL A 261 -5.42 10.73 -4.24
CA VAL A 261 -5.75 9.30 -4.42
C VAL A 261 -7.24 9.10 -4.72
N ALA A 262 -8.17 9.83 -4.13
CA ALA A 262 -9.58 9.67 -4.46
C ALA A 262 -9.89 10.11 -5.91
N ILE A 263 -9.34 11.26 -6.33
CA ILE A 263 -9.59 11.87 -7.63
C ILE A 263 -8.89 11.11 -8.76
N THR A 264 -7.60 10.80 -8.61
CA THR A 264 -6.78 10.21 -9.69
C THR A 264 -7.04 8.74 -9.94
N ARG A 265 -7.91 8.09 -9.15
CA ARG A 265 -8.15 6.65 -9.20
C ARG A 265 -9.50 6.25 -9.79
N ALA A 266 -10.31 7.22 -10.21
CA ALA A 266 -11.49 6.95 -11.01
C ALA A 266 -11.10 6.42 -12.40
N GLN A 267 -11.45 5.18 -12.71
CA GLN A 267 -11.15 4.60 -14.03
C GLN A 267 -12.12 5.06 -15.13
N HIS A 268 -13.41 5.19 -14.82
CA HIS A 268 -14.43 5.58 -15.81
C HIS A 268 -15.19 6.85 -15.41
N VAL A 269 -15.57 6.98 -14.14
CA VAL A 269 -16.36 8.12 -13.66
C VAL A 269 -15.84 8.56 -12.31
N LEU A 270 -15.48 9.85 -12.23
CA LEU A 270 -15.22 10.58 -11.01
C LEU A 270 -16.43 11.48 -10.71
N ASP A 271 -17.20 11.16 -9.68
CA ASP A 271 -18.28 12.03 -9.19
C ASP A 271 -17.78 12.88 -8.01
N ILE A 272 -17.52 14.15 -8.32
CA ILE A 272 -17.12 15.22 -7.37
C ILE A 272 -18.22 16.27 -7.21
N SER A 273 -19.46 15.97 -7.62
CA SER A 273 -20.56 16.95 -7.65
C SER A 273 -20.78 17.59 -6.27
N SER A 274 -20.59 16.81 -5.21
CA SER A 274 -20.71 17.25 -3.81
C SER A 274 -19.58 18.15 -3.31
N MET A 275 -18.46 18.28 -4.03
CA MET A 275 -17.27 19.04 -3.61
C MET A 275 -16.82 20.07 -4.65
N ARG A 276 -17.65 20.29 -5.68
CA ARG A 276 -17.29 21.13 -6.84
C ARG A 276 -16.90 22.54 -6.41
N SER A 277 -17.65 23.13 -5.49
CA SER A 277 -17.44 24.50 -5.02
C SER A 277 -16.13 24.66 -4.25
N GLU A 278 -15.78 23.67 -3.44
CA GLU A 278 -14.59 23.62 -2.60
C GLU A 278 -13.32 23.38 -3.44
N LEU A 279 -13.40 22.46 -4.40
CA LEU A 279 -12.30 22.21 -5.34
C LEU A 279 -12.02 23.43 -6.22
N LEU A 280 -13.06 24.11 -6.70
CA LEU A 280 -12.89 25.37 -7.44
C LEU A 280 -12.18 26.42 -6.59
N ARG A 281 -12.53 26.55 -5.30
CA ARG A 281 -11.87 27.48 -4.38
C ARG A 281 -10.39 27.18 -4.18
N LEU A 282 -10.00 25.91 -4.06
CA LEU A 282 -8.59 25.53 -3.95
C LEU A 282 -7.78 25.93 -5.18
N VAL A 283 -8.33 25.73 -6.37
CA VAL A 283 -7.65 26.07 -7.64
C VAL A 283 -7.61 27.59 -7.83
N THR A 284 -8.66 28.33 -7.43
CA THR A 284 -8.71 29.79 -7.58
C THR A 284 -7.95 30.56 -6.52
N CYS A 285 -7.79 30.04 -5.30
CA CYS A 285 -6.97 30.66 -4.25
C CYS A 285 -5.48 30.31 -4.36
N GLY A 286 -5.12 29.33 -5.18
CA GLY A 286 -3.74 28.95 -5.49
C GLY A 286 -3.13 29.67 -6.69
N MET A 287 -3.85 30.61 -7.31
CA MET A 287 -3.33 31.57 -8.31
C MET A 287 -3.17 32.96 -7.71
#